data_AF-A0A938N7V2-F1
#
_entry.id   AF-A0A938N7V2-F1
#
_cell.length_a   1.000
_cell.length_b   1.000
_cell.length_c   1.000
_cell.angle_alpha   90.00
_cell.angle_beta   90.00
_cell.angle_gamma   90.00
#
_symmetry.space_group_name_H-M   'P 1'
#
loop_
_entity.id
_entity.type
_entity.pdbx_description
1 polymer ?
#
loop_
_entity_poly.entity_id
_entity_poly.type
_entity_poly.pdbx_seq_one_letter_code
_entity_poly.pdbx_strand_id
1 'polypeptide(L)'
;MTTRTAIVSLLAFALACVPTMAQSEGSPGTPAGDTGGDRLAAGSKAPALSIDEVIKGKPVDGLKEGTAYVVEFWATWCPPCVASIPHLTKLQKKHKNIVVLGVAGSERGGKDPLEAFVKKQGSKMAYTVAYDGDRSMSAAWLSAAGQNGIPCAFVVDTKGTISWIGNPHDKSFDAEVAKVAKGSKLPKADKGGSKEGDKSDDAKSDDQPKSDDDKSDDKSDDQPKGASGSDGATNSD
;
A
#
# COMPACT_ATOMS: atom_id res chain seq x y z
N MET A 1 28.45 -21.89 -106.77
CA MET A 1 27.57 -20.71 -106.89
C MET A 1 27.15 -20.33 -105.46
N THR A 2 27.99 -19.61 -104.70
CA THR A 2 28.30 -18.16 -104.75
C THR A 2 27.12 -17.33 -104.19
N THR A 3 27.04 -17.09 -102.87
CA THR A 3 27.50 -15.92 -102.07
C THR A 3 26.66 -14.62 -102.21
N ARG A 4 26.40 -14.01 -101.03
CA ARG A 4 26.25 -12.56 -100.68
C ARG A 4 24.82 -12.02 -100.53
N THR A 5 24.49 -11.03 -99.67
CA THR A 5 25.01 -10.35 -98.45
C THR A 5 24.06 -9.15 -98.24
N ALA A 6 23.67 -8.80 -97.00
CA ALA A 6 23.53 -7.43 -96.42
C ALA A 6 22.48 -7.42 -95.28
N ILE A 7 22.84 -7.29 -94.00
CA ILE A 7 23.14 -6.05 -93.20
C ILE A 7 21.81 -5.27 -92.93
N VAL A 8 21.40 -4.97 -91.69
CA VAL A 8 21.79 -3.78 -90.91
C VAL A 8 21.39 -3.91 -89.41
N SER A 9 22.36 -3.59 -88.55
CA SER A 9 22.34 -2.98 -87.20
C SER A 9 21.44 -3.48 -86.06
N LEU A 10 22.07 -4.27 -85.18
CA LEU A 10 22.64 -3.84 -83.89
C LEU A 10 21.91 -2.72 -83.11
N LEU A 11 21.07 -3.11 -82.15
CA LEU A 11 20.87 -2.39 -80.89
C LEU A 11 21.10 -3.39 -79.77
N ALA A 12 22.34 -3.44 -79.30
CA ALA A 12 22.73 -4.19 -78.12
C ALA A 12 22.15 -3.47 -76.89
N PHE A 13 20.99 -3.92 -76.42
CA PHE A 13 20.54 -3.60 -75.07
C PHE A 13 21.37 -4.45 -74.11
N ALA A 14 22.40 -3.83 -73.54
CA ALA A 14 23.21 -4.44 -72.50
C ALA A 14 22.31 -4.85 -71.33
N LEU A 15 22.09 -6.15 -71.21
CA LEU A 15 21.46 -6.78 -70.06
C LEU A 15 22.44 -6.68 -68.89
N ALA A 16 22.43 -5.54 -68.20
CA ALA A 16 23.11 -5.39 -66.92
C ALA A 16 22.40 -6.27 -65.90
N CYS A 17 22.96 -7.45 -65.67
CA CYS A 17 22.73 -8.28 -64.51
C CYS A 17 23.10 -7.46 -63.27
N VAL A 18 22.11 -6.79 -62.67
CA VAL A 18 22.27 -6.23 -61.33
C VAL A 18 22.16 -7.41 -60.37
N PRO A 19 23.18 -7.71 -59.55
CA PRO A 19 23.05 -8.73 -58.53
C PRO A 19 21.92 -8.31 -57.60
N THR A 20 20.96 -9.21 -57.41
CA THR A 20 19.95 -9.07 -56.36
C THR A 20 20.73 -8.96 -55.04
N MET A 21 20.83 -7.75 -54.51
CA MET A 21 21.24 -7.58 -53.14
C MET A 21 20.08 -8.10 -52.32
N ALA A 22 20.30 -9.24 -51.68
CA ALA A 22 19.50 -9.69 -50.57
C ALA A 22 19.29 -8.48 -49.65
N GLN A 23 18.06 -7.95 -49.65
CA GLN A 23 17.61 -7.17 -48.52
C GLN A 23 17.61 -8.15 -47.37
N SER A 24 18.69 -8.10 -46.59
CA SER A 24 18.63 -8.44 -45.18
C SER A 24 17.43 -7.67 -44.66
N GLU A 25 16.33 -8.38 -44.43
CA GLU A 25 15.22 -7.92 -43.62
C GLU A 25 15.86 -7.38 -42.35
N GLY A 26 15.99 -6.06 -42.27
CA GLY A 26 16.44 -5.38 -41.08
C GLY A 26 15.42 -5.77 -40.02
N SER A 27 15.84 -6.68 -39.14
CA SER A 27 15.14 -7.01 -37.92
C SER A 27 14.53 -5.72 -37.36
N PRO A 28 13.23 -5.66 -37.03
CA PRO A 28 12.66 -4.47 -36.44
C PRO A 28 13.49 -4.14 -35.21
N GLY A 29 14.33 -3.12 -35.36
CA GLY A 29 15.16 -2.62 -34.30
C GLY A 29 14.21 -2.24 -33.18
N THR A 30 14.36 -2.93 -32.05
CA THR A 30 13.98 -2.43 -30.74
C THR A 30 14.19 -0.91 -30.78
N PRO A 31 13.16 -0.09 -30.55
CA PRO A 31 13.41 1.33 -30.33
C PRO A 31 14.38 1.39 -29.16
N ALA A 32 15.60 1.81 -29.46
CA ALA A 32 16.60 2.13 -28.46
C ALA A 32 15.93 3.16 -27.55
N GLY A 33 15.64 2.75 -26.31
CA GLY A 33 15.03 3.59 -25.31
C GLY A 33 15.87 4.85 -25.17
N ASP A 34 15.27 5.96 -25.58
CA ASP A 34 15.68 7.29 -25.19
C ASP A 34 15.70 7.33 -23.67
N THR A 35 16.89 7.47 -23.08
CA THR A 35 17.07 7.66 -21.64
C THR A 35 16.68 9.08 -21.26
N GLY A 36 15.40 9.41 -21.41
CA GLY A 36 14.70 10.26 -20.47
C GLY A 36 14.24 9.38 -19.31
N GLY A 37 14.45 9.81 -18.06
CA GLY A 37 13.97 9.05 -16.91
C GLY A 37 12.46 8.87 -16.95
N ASP A 38 11.99 7.75 -17.50
CA ASP A 38 10.57 7.47 -17.69
C ASP A 38 9.86 7.46 -16.33
N ARG A 39 8.90 8.38 -16.17
CA ARG A 39 8.05 8.44 -14.99
C ARG A 39 7.25 7.14 -14.88
N LEU A 40 7.09 6.65 -13.66
CA LEU A 40 6.27 5.49 -13.38
C LEU A 40 4.81 5.78 -13.76
N ALA A 41 4.25 4.98 -14.67
CA ALA A 41 2.92 5.18 -15.23
C ALA A 41 2.15 3.86 -15.36
N ALA A 42 0.88 3.94 -15.78
CA ALA A 42 0.16 2.75 -16.22
C ALA A 42 0.89 2.13 -17.43
N GLY A 43 1.08 0.81 -17.39
CA GLY A 43 1.92 0.04 -18.33
C GLY A 43 3.34 -0.19 -17.84
N SER A 44 3.84 0.57 -16.85
CA SER A 44 5.17 0.35 -16.28
C SER A 44 5.21 -0.90 -15.41
N LYS A 45 6.38 -1.55 -15.34
CA LYS A 45 6.63 -2.58 -14.33
C LYS A 45 6.55 -1.93 -12.94
N ALA A 46 5.76 -2.52 -12.05
CA ALA A 46 5.67 -2.05 -10.67
C ALA A 46 7.04 -2.20 -9.97
N PRO A 47 7.49 -1.18 -9.20
CA PRO A 47 8.71 -1.27 -8.40
C PRO A 47 8.63 -2.40 -7.38
N ALA A 48 9.78 -2.80 -6.83
CA ALA A 48 9.80 -3.74 -5.72
C ALA A 48 9.13 -3.12 -4.47
N LEU A 49 8.66 -3.99 -3.57
CA LEU A 49 8.19 -3.57 -2.26
C LEU A 49 9.39 -3.54 -1.29
N SER A 50 9.63 -2.38 -0.67
CA SER A 50 10.63 -2.15 0.38
C SER A 50 9.89 -1.79 1.67
N ILE A 51 9.27 -2.79 2.31
CA ILE A 51 8.46 -2.57 3.52
C ILE A 51 9.39 -2.60 4.73
N ASP A 52 9.45 -1.52 5.50
CA ASP A 52 10.22 -1.47 6.75
C ASP A 52 9.59 -2.40 7.79
N GLU A 53 8.28 -2.27 8.00
CA GLU A 53 7.54 -3.02 9.01
C GLU A 53 6.08 -3.19 8.62
N VAL A 54 5.52 -4.37 8.93
CA VAL A 54 4.08 -4.62 8.82
C VAL A 54 3.42 -4.39 10.17
N ILE A 55 2.60 -3.35 10.26
CA ILE A 55 1.89 -2.94 11.48
C ILE A 55 0.68 -3.82 11.74
N LYS A 56 0.04 -4.31 10.67
CA LYS A 56 -1.15 -5.16 10.74
C LYS A 56 -1.28 -6.03 9.51
N GLY A 57 -1.81 -7.23 9.69
CA GLY A 57 -2.17 -8.14 8.60
C GLY A 57 -1.07 -9.13 8.30
N LYS A 58 -1.16 -9.76 7.13
CA LYS A 58 -0.15 -10.76 6.73
C LYS A 58 1.09 -10.05 6.17
N PRO A 59 2.30 -10.56 6.46
CA PRO A 59 3.51 -10.12 5.78
C PRO A 59 3.37 -10.19 4.25
N VAL A 60 3.98 -9.23 3.56
CA VAL A 60 3.96 -9.15 2.09
C VAL A 60 5.40 -9.06 1.59
N ASP A 61 5.96 -10.23 1.29
CA ASP A 61 7.36 -10.36 0.85
C ASP A 61 7.47 -10.19 -0.68
N GLY A 62 7.06 -9.01 -1.15
CA GLY A 62 7.11 -8.61 -2.55
C GLY A 62 5.87 -8.92 -3.39
N LEU A 63 5.90 -8.44 -4.63
CA LEU A 63 4.88 -8.71 -5.65
C LEU A 63 5.07 -10.12 -6.21
N LYS A 64 4.11 -10.99 -5.99
CA LYS A 64 4.13 -12.37 -6.49
C LYS A 64 3.41 -12.46 -7.83
N GLU A 65 4.04 -13.15 -8.78
CA GLU A 65 3.42 -13.42 -10.08
C GLU A 65 2.09 -14.17 -9.91
N GLY A 66 1.09 -13.82 -10.71
CA GLY A 66 -0.26 -14.36 -10.60
C GLY A 66 -1.14 -13.68 -9.55
N THR A 67 -0.59 -12.82 -8.69
CA THR A 67 -1.35 -12.06 -7.68
C THR A 67 -1.48 -10.60 -8.11
N ALA A 68 -2.69 -10.05 -8.03
CA ALA A 68 -2.95 -8.62 -8.19
C ALA A 68 -2.89 -7.90 -6.83
N TYR A 69 -2.42 -6.65 -6.87
CA TYR A 69 -2.21 -5.83 -5.67
C TYR A 69 -2.86 -4.46 -5.82
N VAL A 70 -3.32 -3.92 -4.70
CA VAL A 70 -3.60 -2.50 -4.54
C VAL A 70 -2.60 -1.97 -3.52
N VAL A 71 -1.72 -1.07 -3.94
CA VAL A 71 -0.74 -0.40 -3.07
C VAL A 71 -1.21 1.03 -2.88
N GLU A 72 -1.69 1.37 -1.69
CA GLU A 72 -2.26 2.68 -1.38
C GLU A 72 -1.38 3.43 -0.39
N PHE A 73 -0.97 4.64 -0.74
CA PHE A 73 -0.15 5.50 0.10
C PHE A 73 -1.02 6.48 0.87
N TRP A 74 -0.82 6.53 2.18
CA TRP A 74 -1.70 7.27 3.09
C TRP A 74 -0.99 7.78 4.35
N ALA A 75 -1.75 8.46 5.21
CA ALA A 75 -1.30 8.82 6.56
C ALA A 75 -2.48 9.00 7.53
N THR A 76 -2.24 8.83 8.84
CA THR A 76 -3.23 8.96 9.90
C THR A 76 -3.83 10.36 10.03
N TRP A 77 -3.03 11.40 9.74
CA TRP A 77 -3.44 12.80 9.82
C TRP A 77 -4.19 13.28 8.56
N CYS A 78 -4.26 12.47 7.50
CA CYS A 78 -4.86 12.83 6.22
C CYS A 78 -6.36 12.46 6.20
N PRO A 79 -7.31 13.43 6.28
CA PRO A 79 -8.74 13.11 6.33
C PRO A 79 -9.28 12.33 5.12
N PRO A 80 -8.94 12.65 3.85
CA PRO A 80 -9.44 11.85 2.72
C PRO A 80 -8.86 10.42 2.71
N CYS A 81 -7.67 10.23 3.30
CA CYS A 81 -7.10 8.91 3.52
C CYS A 81 -7.89 8.13 4.57
N VAL A 82 -8.20 8.74 5.72
CA VAL A 82 -9.03 8.10 6.75
C VAL A 82 -10.41 7.72 6.20
N ALA A 83 -10.96 8.53 5.29
CA ALA A 83 -12.21 8.24 4.61
C ALA A 83 -12.12 7.07 3.60
N SER A 84 -10.94 6.71 3.09
CA SER A 84 -10.76 5.56 2.18
C SER A 84 -10.76 4.21 2.91
N ILE A 85 -10.42 4.18 4.20
CA ILE A 85 -10.27 2.96 5.00
C ILE A 85 -11.50 2.02 4.91
N PRO A 86 -12.75 2.48 5.11
CA PRO A 86 -13.90 1.59 5.01
C PRO A 86 -14.10 1.01 3.61
N HIS A 87 -13.75 1.78 2.57
CA HIS A 87 -13.83 1.35 1.18
C HIS A 87 -12.77 0.30 0.86
N LEU A 88 -11.51 0.52 1.22
CA LEU A 88 -10.43 -0.45 1.06
C LEU A 88 -10.68 -1.74 1.85
N THR A 89 -11.25 -1.64 3.05
CA THR A 89 -11.70 -2.81 3.82
C THR A 89 -12.79 -3.60 3.10
N LYS A 90 -13.79 -2.93 2.51
CA LYS A 90 -14.81 -3.60 1.70
C LYS A 90 -14.20 -4.25 0.45
N LEU A 91 -13.27 -3.56 -0.19
CA LEU A 91 -12.55 -4.03 -1.37
C LEU A 91 -11.79 -5.34 -1.07
N GLN A 92 -10.98 -5.37 -0.02
CA GLN A 92 -10.24 -6.57 0.40
C GLN A 92 -11.17 -7.74 0.76
N LYS A 93 -12.32 -7.45 1.41
CA LYS A 93 -13.31 -8.48 1.75
C LYS A 93 -14.02 -9.05 0.52
N LYS A 94 -14.30 -8.20 -0.48
CA LYS A 94 -14.96 -8.57 -1.73
C LYS A 94 -14.02 -9.37 -2.64
N HIS A 95 -12.78 -8.89 -2.80
CA HIS A 95 -11.76 -9.50 -3.65
C HIS A 95 -10.76 -10.25 -2.78
N LYS A 96 -11.17 -11.41 -2.26
CA LYS A 96 -10.31 -12.26 -1.42
C LYS A 96 -9.06 -12.78 -2.13
N ASN A 97 -9.01 -12.67 -3.45
CA ASN A 97 -7.92 -13.15 -4.29
C ASN A 97 -6.89 -12.08 -4.67
N ILE A 98 -7.01 -10.85 -4.15
CA ILE A 98 -6.03 -9.77 -4.30
C ILE A 98 -5.46 -9.39 -2.93
N VAL A 99 -4.35 -8.65 -2.94
CA VAL A 99 -3.75 -8.07 -1.73
C VAL A 99 -3.93 -6.56 -1.75
N VAL A 100 -4.58 -6.01 -0.72
CA VAL A 100 -4.62 -4.57 -0.44
C VAL A 100 -3.55 -4.27 0.61
N LEU A 101 -2.63 -3.37 0.26
CA LEU A 101 -1.51 -2.92 1.07
C LEU A 101 -1.60 -1.40 1.26
N GLY A 102 -1.91 -0.96 2.47
CA GLY A 102 -1.85 0.44 2.87
C GLY A 102 -0.47 0.81 3.39
N VAL A 103 0.27 1.65 2.68
CA VAL A 103 1.61 2.12 2.99
C VAL A 103 1.53 3.49 3.66
N ALA A 104 1.83 3.51 4.96
CA ALA A 104 1.90 4.72 5.75
C ALA A 104 3.33 5.30 5.69
N GLY A 105 3.60 6.06 4.63
CA GLY A 105 4.91 6.69 4.43
C GLY A 105 5.00 8.12 4.95
N SER A 106 3.88 8.83 5.10
CA SER A 106 3.88 10.26 5.41
C SER A 106 3.52 10.57 6.87
N GLU A 107 3.75 9.63 7.79
CA GLU A 107 3.33 9.78 9.19
C GLU A 107 4.07 10.91 9.93
N ARG A 108 3.32 11.70 10.69
CA ARG A 108 3.87 12.76 11.54
C ARG A 108 4.12 12.17 12.92
N GLY A 109 5.36 12.22 13.40
CA GLY A 109 5.73 11.64 14.70
C GLY A 109 6.14 10.16 14.64
N GLY A 110 6.39 9.63 13.44
CA GLY A 110 6.92 8.29 13.26
C GLY A 110 5.88 7.18 13.44
N LYS A 111 6.33 6.03 13.94
CA LYS A 111 5.55 4.78 13.96
C LYS A 111 4.48 4.74 15.06
N ASP A 112 4.77 5.27 16.24
CA ASP A 112 3.86 5.23 17.40
C ASP A 112 2.44 5.74 17.12
N PRO A 113 2.22 6.92 16.49
CA PRO A 113 0.87 7.38 16.16
C PRO A 113 0.16 6.47 15.15
N LEU A 114 0.90 5.85 14.23
CA LEU A 114 0.37 4.89 13.28
C LEU A 114 -0.12 3.61 13.99
N GLU A 115 0.71 3.02 14.86
CA GLU A 115 0.33 1.84 15.63
C GLU A 115 -0.90 2.09 16.50
N ALA A 116 -0.93 3.22 17.20
CA ALA A 116 -2.08 3.63 18.01
C ALA A 116 -3.35 3.80 17.17
N PHE A 117 -3.24 4.43 16.00
CA PHE A 117 -4.35 4.60 15.07
C PHE A 117 -4.86 3.27 14.53
N VAL A 118 -3.97 2.40 14.04
CA VAL A 118 -4.32 1.09 13.47
C VAL A 118 -4.99 0.20 14.52
N LYS A 119 -4.48 0.22 15.76
CA LYS A 119 -5.10 -0.47 16.91
C LYS A 119 -6.52 0.05 17.17
N LYS A 120 -6.72 1.37 17.15
CA LYS A 120 -8.04 2.00 17.32
C LYS A 120 -9.02 1.67 16.19
N GLN A 121 -8.55 1.55 14.94
CA GLN A 121 -9.38 1.15 13.81
C GLN A 121 -9.83 -0.32 13.92
N GLY A 122 -8.99 -1.18 14.48
CA GLY A 122 -9.35 -2.58 14.76
C GLY A 122 -9.80 -3.31 13.49
N SER A 123 -11.05 -3.81 13.51
CA SER A 123 -11.64 -4.56 12.39
C SER A 123 -12.16 -3.68 11.23
N LYS A 124 -12.19 -2.35 11.41
CA LYS A 124 -12.56 -1.39 10.34
C LYS A 124 -11.48 -1.27 9.28
N MET A 125 -10.24 -1.64 9.61
CA MET A 125 -9.08 -1.69 8.72
C MET A 125 -8.65 -3.15 8.54
N ALA A 126 -9.28 -3.85 7.59
CA ALA A 126 -9.16 -5.30 7.42
C ALA A 126 -8.29 -5.69 6.22
N TYR A 127 -7.16 -5.01 6.05
CA TYR A 127 -6.14 -5.23 5.01
C TYR A 127 -4.75 -5.05 5.61
N THR A 128 -3.69 -5.37 4.85
CA THR A 128 -2.31 -5.24 5.36
C THR A 128 -1.92 -3.78 5.43
N VAL A 129 -1.30 -3.38 6.54
CA VAL A 129 -0.77 -2.03 6.76
C VAL A 129 0.73 -2.12 6.97
N ALA A 130 1.47 -1.37 6.16
CA ALA A 130 2.91 -1.24 6.22
C ALA A 130 3.31 0.17 6.63
N TYR A 131 4.40 0.27 7.37
CA TYR A 131 5.09 1.52 7.66
C TYR A 131 6.26 1.70 6.67
N ASP A 132 6.39 2.92 6.14
CA ASP A 132 7.46 3.34 5.22
C ASP A 132 8.16 4.56 5.85
N GLY A 133 8.87 4.31 6.94
CA GLY A 133 9.50 5.34 7.76
C GLY A 133 10.71 5.97 7.08
N ASP A 134 11.44 5.18 6.29
CA ASP A 134 12.59 5.65 5.51
C ASP A 134 12.21 6.34 4.19
N ARG A 135 10.92 6.30 3.83
CA ARG A 135 10.33 6.88 2.60
C ARG A 135 10.76 6.19 1.30
N SER A 136 11.44 5.06 1.36
CA SER A 136 11.94 4.34 0.19
C SER A 136 10.80 3.88 -0.71
N MET A 137 9.68 3.41 -0.14
CA MET A 137 8.49 3.04 -0.90
C MET A 137 7.85 4.28 -1.52
N SER A 138 7.69 5.35 -0.75
CA SER A 138 7.13 6.60 -1.25
C SER A 138 7.97 7.17 -2.41
N ALA A 139 9.29 7.09 -2.33
CA ALA A 139 10.18 7.56 -3.40
C ALA A 139 10.05 6.70 -4.68
N ALA A 140 10.14 5.37 -4.53
CA ALA A 140 10.10 4.44 -5.67
C ALA A 140 8.75 4.40 -6.39
N TRP A 141 7.66 4.78 -5.70
CA TRP A 141 6.30 4.72 -6.24
C TRP A 141 5.70 6.10 -6.48
N LEU A 142 5.48 6.91 -5.44
CA LEU A 142 4.81 8.22 -5.56
C LEU A 142 5.69 9.20 -6.33
N SER A 143 6.93 9.42 -5.87
CA SER A 143 7.83 10.39 -6.52
C SER A 143 8.18 9.97 -7.94
N ALA A 144 8.43 8.67 -8.17
CA ALA A 144 8.69 8.15 -9.51
C ALA A 144 7.50 8.34 -10.46
N ALA A 145 6.26 8.26 -9.97
CA ALA A 145 5.06 8.56 -10.75
C ALA A 145 4.76 10.07 -10.85
N GLY A 146 5.53 10.92 -10.16
CA GLY A 146 5.28 12.35 -9.99
C GLY A 146 3.95 12.63 -9.30
N GLN A 147 3.57 11.80 -8.34
CA GLN A 147 2.41 11.98 -7.48
C GLN A 147 2.83 12.75 -6.22
N ASN A 148 2.19 13.90 -5.99
CA ASN A 148 2.55 14.82 -4.90
C ASN A 148 1.52 14.84 -3.76
N GLY A 149 0.58 13.91 -3.73
CA GLY A 149 -0.53 13.90 -2.78
C GLY A 149 -0.98 12.51 -2.38
N ILE A 150 -1.62 12.46 -1.21
CA ILE A 150 -2.28 11.27 -0.65
C ILE A 150 -3.77 11.57 -0.40
N PRO A 151 -4.67 10.57 -0.51
CA PRO A 151 -4.39 9.18 -0.83
C PRO A 151 -4.05 9.00 -2.32
N CYS A 152 -3.10 8.11 -2.61
CA CYS A 152 -2.77 7.70 -3.96
C CYS A 152 -2.60 6.18 -3.99
N ALA A 153 -3.34 5.52 -4.86
CA ALA A 153 -3.32 4.08 -5.02
C ALA A 153 -2.77 3.67 -6.38
N PHE A 154 -2.10 2.54 -6.40
CA PHE A 154 -1.59 1.86 -7.57
C PHE A 154 -2.28 0.50 -7.67
N VAL A 155 -2.89 0.19 -8.80
CA VAL A 155 -3.43 -1.14 -9.08
C VAL A 155 -2.42 -1.88 -9.92
N VAL A 156 -1.85 -2.95 -9.35
CA VAL A 156 -0.86 -3.79 -10.00
C VAL A 156 -1.53 -5.09 -10.45
N ASP A 157 -1.39 -5.42 -11.72
CA ASP A 157 -1.94 -6.64 -12.30
C ASP A 157 -1.13 -7.89 -11.92
N THR A 158 -1.60 -9.04 -12.40
CA THR A 158 -1.00 -10.35 -12.09
C THR A 158 0.36 -10.58 -12.73
N LYS A 159 0.80 -9.71 -13.64
CA LYS A 159 2.15 -9.73 -14.23
C LYS A 159 3.09 -8.77 -13.51
N GLY A 160 2.63 -8.12 -12.44
CA GLY A 160 3.39 -7.10 -11.74
C GLY A 160 3.50 -5.80 -12.53
N THR A 161 2.57 -5.51 -13.44
CA THR A 161 2.50 -4.27 -14.23
C THR A 161 1.47 -3.33 -13.59
N ILE A 162 1.77 -2.04 -13.53
CA ILE A 162 0.82 -1.04 -13.04
C ILE A 162 -0.27 -0.87 -14.09
N SER A 163 -1.50 -1.20 -13.73
CA SER A 163 -2.66 -1.04 -14.59
C SER A 163 -3.35 0.33 -14.41
N TRP A 164 -3.17 0.95 -13.25
CA TRP A 164 -3.78 2.23 -12.91
C TRP A 164 -3.07 2.92 -11.73
N ILE A 165 -3.10 4.25 -11.72
CA ILE A 165 -2.58 5.14 -10.67
C ILE A 165 -3.61 6.25 -10.46
N GLY A 166 -3.95 6.59 -9.22
CA GLY A 166 -4.85 7.71 -8.93
C GLY A 166 -5.38 7.73 -7.50
N ASN A 167 -6.47 8.45 -7.26
CA ASN A 167 -7.09 8.52 -5.94
C ASN A 167 -8.08 7.36 -5.76
N PRO A 168 -8.05 6.59 -4.65
CA PRO A 168 -8.98 5.48 -4.44
C PRO A 168 -10.46 5.88 -4.40
N HIS A 169 -10.78 7.17 -4.28
CA HIS A 169 -12.14 7.71 -4.39
C HIS A 169 -12.59 7.96 -5.84
N ASP A 170 -11.69 7.82 -6.82
CA ASP A 170 -12.02 8.02 -8.24
C ASP A 170 -12.96 6.93 -8.75
N LYS A 171 -13.90 7.31 -9.62
CA LYS A 171 -14.93 6.41 -10.16
C LYS A 171 -14.36 5.20 -10.92
N SER A 172 -13.16 5.33 -11.48
CA SER A 172 -12.50 4.26 -12.25
C SER A 172 -11.83 3.20 -11.36
N PHE A 173 -11.55 3.50 -10.09
CA PHE A 173 -10.73 2.66 -9.23
C PHE A 173 -11.31 1.25 -9.06
N ASP A 174 -12.57 1.15 -8.64
CA ASP A 174 -13.24 -0.14 -8.41
C ASP A 174 -13.34 -0.99 -9.69
N ALA A 175 -13.53 -0.34 -10.84
CA ALA A 175 -13.60 -1.02 -12.12
C ALA A 175 -12.26 -1.65 -12.50
N GLU A 176 -11.15 -0.93 -12.30
CA GLU A 176 -9.82 -1.49 -12.57
C GLU A 176 -9.45 -2.60 -11.59
N VAL A 177 -9.74 -2.44 -10.29
CA VAL A 177 -9.51 -3.51 -9.31
C VAL A 177 -10.31 -4.76 -9.68
N ALA A 178 -11.58 -4.61 -10.05
CA ALA A 178 -12.42 -5.73 -10.46
C ALA A 178 -11.90 -6.41 -11.75
N LYS A 179 -11.28 -5.65 -12.66
CA LYS A 179 -10.66 -6.18 -13.88
C LYS A 179 -9.44 -7.03 -13.54
N VAL A 180 -8.49 -6.53 -12.76
CA VAL A 180 -7.28 -7.30 -12.41
C VAL A 180 -7.59 -8.49 -11.50
N ALA A 181 -8.61 -8.37 -10.64
CA ALA A 181 -9.03 -9.45 -9.75
C ALA A 181 -9.52 -10.69 -10.52
N LYS A 182 -10.05 -10.59 -11.74
CA LYS A 182 -10.51 -11.76 -12.52
C LYS A 182 -9.39 -12.75 -12.85
N GLY A 183 -8.16 -12.26 -13.01
CA GLY A 183 -6.99 -13.09 -13.28
C GLY A 183 -6.20 -13.51 -12.03
N SER A 184 -6.51 -12.91 -10.88
CA SER A 184 -5.68 -13.01 -9.68
C SER A 184 -5.88 -14.30 -8.91
N LYS A 185 -4.78 -14.83 -8.37
CA LYS A 185 -4.73 -15.95 -7.42
C LYS A 185 -3.82 -15.51 -6.28
N LEU A 186 -4.27 -15.70 -5.03
CA LEU A 186 -3.40 -15.40 -3.89
C LEU A 186 -2.15 -16.27 -3.92
N PRO A 187 -1.00 -15.75 -3.45
CA PRO A 187 0.17 -16.57 -3.23
C PRO A 187 -0.20 -17.70 -2.26
N LYS A 188 0.32 -18.90 -2.50
CA LYS A 188 0.30 -19.92 -1.46
C LYS A 188 1.11 -19.35 -0.29
N ALA A 189 0.63 -19.51 0.94
CA ALA A 189 1.39 -19.11 2.11
C ALA A 189 2.73 -19.85 2.05
N ASP A 190 3.82 -19.10 1.86
CA ASP A 190 5.15 -19.66 1.88
C ASP A 190 5.35 -20.26 3.28
N LYS A 191 5.67 -21.55 3.36
CA LYS A 191 5.97 -22.25 4.63
C LYS A 191 7.34 -21.82 5.20
N GLY A 192 7.67 -20.53 5.11
CA GLY A 192 8.91 -19.92 5.55
C GLY A 192 8.65 -19.07 6.79
N GLY A 193 8.81 -19.71 7.96
CA GLY A 193 9.03 -19.15 9.28
C GLY A 193 8.56 -17.71 9.58
N SER A 194 7.41 -17.60 10.22
CA SER A 194 7.27 -16.69 11.37
C SER A 194 6.95 -17.56 12.58
N LYS A 195 7.84 -17.55 13.57
CA LYS A 195 7.50 -17.99 14.93
C LYS A 195 6.43 -17.04 15.42
N GLU A 196 5.21 -17.55 15.46
CA GLU A 196 4.10 -16.96 16.19
C GLU A 196 4.49 -16.98 17.67
N GLY A 197 5.06 -15.87 18.15
CA GLY A 197 5.20 -15.60 19.55
C GLY A 197 3.85 -15.21 20.11
N ASP A 198 2.95 -16.20 20.26
CA ASP A 198 1.87 -16.08 21.24
C ASP A 198 2.53 -16.20 22.61
N LYS A 199 2.77 -15.03 23.20
CA LYS A 199 3.06 -14.90 24.61
C LYS A 199 1.98 -14.03 25.21
N SER A 200 0.82 -14.62 25.43
CA SER A 200 -0.04 -14.26 26.56
C SER A 200 0.71 -14.53 27.86
N ASP A 201 1.64 -13.64 28.21
CA ASP A 201 2.06 -13.49 29.61
C ASP A 201 0.96 -12.67 30.29
N ASP A 202 -0.06 -13.35 30.80
CA ASP A 202 -0.89 -12.82 31.87
C ASP A 202 0.02 -12.59 33.07
N ALA A 203 0.38 -11.33 33.24
CA ALA A 203 1.16 -10.86 34.35
C ALA A 203 0.33 -10.91 35.64
N LYS A 204 0.94 -11.56 36.63
CA LYS A 204 1.10 -11.05 37.99
C LYS A 204 -0.05 -11.33 38.96
N SER A 205 0.16 -12.42 39.70
CA SER A 205 -0.21 -12.49 41.11
C SER A 205 0.52 -11.41 41.92
N ASP A 206 -0.17 -10.98 42.97
CA ASP A 206 0.35 -10.33 44.18
C ASP A 206 0.75 -8.85 44.07
N ASP A 207 -0.15 -7.98 44.54
CA ASP A 207 0.21 -6.78 45.28
C ASP A 207 -0.82 -6.52 46.40
N GLN A 208 -0.31 -6.16 47.57
CA GLN A 208 -0.88 -6.28 48.91
C GLN A 208 -2.16 -5.46 49.19
N PRO A 209 -3.01 -5.92 50.15
CA PRO A 209 -4.01 -5.05 50.76
C PRO A 209 -3.35 -3.98 51.64
N LYS A 210 -3.98 -2.80 51.59
CA LYS A 210 -3.61 -1.57 52.27
C LYS A 210 -3.63 -1.74 53.79
N SER A 211 -2.75 -0.98 54.43
CA SER A 211 -2.73 -0.67 55.85
C SER A 211 -4.08 -0.14 56.35
N ASP A 212 -4.72 -0.91 57.23
CA ASP A 212 -5.75 -0.42 58.13
C ASP A 212 -5.07 0.07 59.41
N ASP A 213 -4.93 1.38 59.53
CA ASP A 213 -4.64 2.03 60.81
C ASP A 213 -5.95 2.51 61.46
N ASP A 214 -5.94 2.40 62.78
CA ASP A 214 -6.77 3.12 63.76
C ASP A 214 -8.20 2.61 64.09
N LYS A 215 -8.23 1.67 65.05
CA LYS A 215 -8.63 1.94 66.45
C LYS A 215 -9.94 2.70 66.67
N SER A 216 -10.96 1.99 67.14
CA SER A 216 -11.78 2.44 68.29
C SER A 216 -12.90 1.44 68.60
N ASP A 217 -12.83 0.79 69.75
CA ASP A 217 -13.98 0.33 70.54
C ASP A 217 -13.46 0.12 71.98
N ASP A 218 -13.74 1.05 72.89
CA ASP A 218 -14.23 0.69 74.23
C ASP A 218 -14.91 1.88 74.93
N LYS A 219 -16.03 1.56 75.57
CA LYS A 219 -16.94 2.43 76.31
C LYS A 219 -16.30 3.00 77.57
N SER A 220 -16.69 4.22 77.95
CA SER A 220 -17.00 4.58 79.35
C SER A 220 -17.76 5.90 79.42
N ASP A 221 -18.74 5.93 80.30
CA ASP A 221 -19.72 6.95 80.64
C ASP A 221 -19.17 8.37 80.95
N ASP A 222 -19.95 9.43 80.67
CA ASP A 222 -20.63 10.27 81.68
C ASP A 222 -21.35 11.47 81.00
N GLN A 223 -22.26 12.11 81.73
CA GLN A 223 -23.47 12.80 81.25
C GLN A 223 -23.30 14.36 81.20
N PRO A 224 -24.35 15.22 81.16
CA PRO A 224 -24.54 16.24 80.11
C PRO A 224 -24.44 17.71 80.62
N LYS A 225 -24.60 18.70 79.71
CA LYS A 225 -25.49 19.90 79.81
C LYS A 225 -25.02 21.12 78.99
N GLY A 226 -26.00 21.88 78.50
CA GLY A 226 -25.90 23.33 78.24
C GLY A 226 -25.79 23.68 76.76
N ALA A 227 -26.87 24.02 76.06
CA ALA A 227 -27.59 25.31 76.05
C ALA A 227 -27.05 26.29 74.99
N SER A 228 -28.01 26.80 74.18
CA SER A 228 -28.01 28.14 73.54
C SER A 228 -26.94 28.40 72.47
N GLY A 229 -27.22 28.82 71.24
CA GLY A 229 -28.38 29.47 70.63
C GLY A 229 -27.85 30.33 69.47
N SER A 230 -28.76 30.77 68.58
CA SER A 230 -28.65 31.92 67.64
C SER A 230 -27.50 31.92 66.62
N ASP A 231 -27.59 32.46 65.41
CA ASP A 231 -28.61 33.02 64.52
C ASP A 231 -27.83 33.40 63.25
N GLY A 232 -28.54 33.66 62.15
CA GLY A 232 -28.10 34.73 61.25
C GLY A 232 -27.57 34.30 59.90
N ALA A 233 -28.50 33.97 59.02
CA ALA A 233 -28.34 34.19 57.58
C ALA A 233 -28.19 35.69 57.29
N THR A 234 -27.28 36.06 56.40
CA THR A 234 -27.40 37.30 55.61
C THR A 234 -27.06 37.01 54.15
N ASN A 235 -28.04 37.30 53.30
CA ASN A 235 -27.90 37.49 51.87
C ASN A 235 -27.45 38.93 51.60
N SER A 236 -26.79 39.19 50.47
CA SER A 236 -26.85 40.40 49.63
C SER A 236 -26.06 40.05 48.35
N ASP A 237 -26.78 39.78 47.26
CA ASP A 237 -26.95 40.67 46.07
C ASP A 237 -25.82 40.52 45.05
#